data_AF-A0A853DBY0-F1
#
_entry.id   AF-A0A853DBY0-F1
#
_cell.length_a   1.000
_cell.length_b   1.000
_cell.length_c   1.000
_cell.angle_alpha   90.00
_cell.angle_beta   90.00
_cell.angle_gamma   90.00
#
_symmetry.space_group_name_H-M   'P 1'
#
loop_
_entity.id
_entity.type
_entity.pdbx_description
1 polymer ?
#
loop_
_entity_poly.entity_id
_entity_poly.type
_entity_poly.pdbx_seq_one_letter_code
_entity_poly.pdbx_strand_id
1 'polypeptide(L)'
;MSRERPPGPLLARGERVWVRTVVHDDLAPYQQAVRSSWDRIGAWNPVSAGDLEWHLGRQSTEHRTFLIHATEPTGEHDIVGKVNVSNVVRGRFQNGTMGYDAYDPYAGRGMFAEGLRLVVGLAFAGAGQGMDLHRVEANVRPGNTRSAGVLRSLGFRREGHIRSMLLLESGGEPAQWRDHDAYAVHRGEWPATPYAAHRPARMALLVSDFGAPDRSGSSGLAPALAAELGLPLFPRAVVPDDALWELLAASPVGGVVEGVWPREAEAFVREGLQRAGFDPAVVPRLRGDGRFADDPPDGPAPIGVSAALRPSDVSRVALRVRAAFA
;
A
#
# COMPACT_ATOMS: atom_id res chain seq x y z
N MET A 1 14.67 -39.78 12.17
CA MET A 1 15.16 -38.39 12.05
C MET A 1 15.52 -37.93 13.45
N SER A 2 16.81 -37.66 13.71
CA SER A 2 17.27 -37.18 15.03
C SER A 2 16.54 -35.88 15.34
N ARG A 3 15.89 -35.76 16.51
CA ARG A 3 15.36 -34.48 16.97
C ARG A 3 16.58 -33.58 17.22
N GLU A 4 16.88 -32.71 16.27
CA GLU A 4 17.87 -31.65 16.48
C GLU A 4 17.53 -30.91 17.77
N ARG A 5 18.56 -30.63 18.55
CA ARG A 5 18.42 -29.89 19.80
C ARG A 5 17.79 -28.53 19.46
N PRO A 6 16.74 -28.08 20.18
CA PRO A 6 16.13 -26.79 19.89
C PRO A 6 17.19 -25.70 19.92
N PRO A 7 17.15 -24.76 18.97
CA PRO A 7 18.18 -23.75 18.84
C PRO A 7 18.18 -22.85 20.09
N GLY A 8 19.35 -22.32 20.43
CA GLY A 8 19.50 -21.43 21.59
C GLY A 8 18.56 -20.21 21.52
N PRO A 9 18.18 -19.63 22.66
CA PRO A 9 17.31 -18.47 22.71
C PRO A 9 17.99 -17.27 22.04
N LEU A 10 17.19 -16.46 21.35
CA LEU A 10 17.63 -15.18 20.80
C LEU A 10 16.96 -14.06 21.60
N LEU A 11 17.71 -12.99 21.89
CA LEU A 11 17.23 -11.87 22.70
C LEU A 11 17.88 -10.57 22.23
N ALA A 12 17.12 -9.49 22.22
CA ALA A 12 17.61 -8.12 22.03
C ALA A 12 16.82 -7.13 22.89
N ARG A 13 17.43 -6.00 23.25
CA ARG A 13 16.82 -4.95 24.08
C ARG A 13 16.79 -3.62 23.33
N GLY A 14 15.67 -2.93 23.44
CA GLY A 14 15.47 -1.55 23.04
C GLY A 14 15.33 -0.65 24.27
N GLU A 15 14.72 0.51 24.05
CA GLU A 15 14.50 1.51 25.10
C GLU A 15 13.25 1.16 25.92
N ARG A 16 12.14 0.88 25.24
CA ARG A 16 10.82 0.64 25.87
C ARG A 16 10.37 -0.81 25.78
N VAL A 17 11.05 -1.59 24.94
CA VAL A 17 10.74 -3.01 24.73
C VAL A 17 11.99 -3.85 24.71
N TRP A 18 11.83 -5.13 24.98
CA TRP A 18 12.82 -6.16 24.69
C TRP A 18 12.14 -7.31 23.97
N VAL A 19 12.91 -8.06 23.18
CA VAL A 19 12.39 -9.18 22.40
C VAL A 19 13.14 -10.43 22.76
N ARG A 20 12.44 -11.56 22.80
CA ARG A 20 13.09 -12.86 22.83
C ARG A 20 12.28 -13.91 22.10
N THR A 21 12.93 -15.03 21.77
CA THR A 21 12.17 -16.21 21.39
C THR A 21 11.33 -16.75 22.53
N VAL A 22 10.20 -17.32 22.14
CA VAL A 22 9.16 -17.76 23.05
C VAL A 22 9.63 -18.90 23.96
N VAL A 23 9.13 -18.90 25.19
CA VAL A 23 9.34 -19.94 26.20
C VAL A 23 8.00 -20.32 26.82
N HIS A 24 7.98 -21.39 27.63
CA HIS A 24 6.75 -21.90 28.20
C HIS A 24 6.01 -20.89 29.10
N ASP A 25 6.76 -20.08 29.86
CA ASP A 25 6.21 -19.06 30.76
C ASP A 25 5.44 -17.94 30.04
N ASP A 26 5.55 -17.85 28.71
CA ASP A 26 4.81 -16.88 27.92
C ASP A 26 3.34 -17.23 27.69
N LEU A 27 2.94 -18.49 27.91
CA LEU A 27 1.62 -18.98 27.51
C LEU A 27 0.48 -18.17 28.13
N ALA A 28 0.52 -17.94 29.45
CA ALA A 28 -0.51 -17.19 30.15
C ALA A 28 -0.57 -15.70 29.74
N PRO A 29 0.53 -14.91 29.79
CA PRO A 29 0.47 -13.51 29.38
C PRO A 29 0.14 -13.34 27.90
N TYR A 30 0.58 -14.26 27.03
CA TYR A 30 0.19 -14.27 25.62
C TYR A 30 -1.30 -14.50 25.42
N GLN A 31 -1.88 -15.50 26.09
CA GLN A 31 -3.32 -15.76 26.02
C GLN A 31 -4.14 -14.52 26.42
N GLN A 32 -3.69 -13.81 27.46
CA GLN A 32 -4.33 -12.57 27.88
C GLN A 32 -4.22 -11.48 26.82
N ALA A 33 -3.04 -11.31 26.22
CA ALA A 33 -2.80 -10.34 25.14
C ALA A 33 -3.65 -10.59 23.88
N VAL A 34 -3.80 -11.86 23.49
CA VAL A 34 -4.64 -12.21 22.34
C VAL A 34 -6.11 -11.95 22.63
N ARG A 35 -6.60 -12.31 23.83
CA ARG A 35 -7.99 -12.07 24.24
C ARG A 35 -8.32 -10.57 24.31
N SER A 36 -7.43 -9.76 24.88
CA SER A 36 -7.63 -8.30 24.97
C SER A 36 -7.63 -7.61 23.60
N SER A 37 -7.04 -8.25 22.59
CA SER A 37 -6.85 -7.71 21.24
C SER A 37 -7.75 -8.36 20.18
N TRP A 38 -8.74 -9.17 20.59
CA TRP A 38 -9.50 -10.05 19.72
C TRP A 38 -10.10 -9.32 18.51
N ASP A 39 -10.85 -8.25 18.73
CA ASP A 39 -11.52 -7.52 17.65
C ASP A 39 -10.53 -6.88 16.68
N ARG A 40 -9.42 -6.37 17.20
CA ARG A 40 -8.38 -5.69 16.41
C ARG A 40 -7.68 -6.67 15.46
N ILE A 41 -7.32 -7.84 15.97
CA ILE A 41 -6.65 -8.88 15.19
C ILE A 41 -7.65 -9.55 14.26
N GLY A 42 -8.84 -9.86 14.77
CA GLY A 42 -9.94 -10.50 14.07
C GLY A 42 -10.39 -9.77 12.82
N ALA A 43 -10.22 -8.44 12.76
CA ALA A 43 -10.46 -7.65 11.55
C ALA A 43 -9.58 -8.08 10.35
N TRP A 44 -8.39 -8.65 10.61
CA TRP A 44 -7.41 -8.95 9.57
C TRP A 44 -7.05 -10.44 9.46
N ASN A 45 -7.01 -11.15 10.59
CA ASN A 45 -6.51 -12.52 10.73
C ASN A 45 -7.43 -13.37 11.62
N PRO A 46 -7.40 -14.71 11.48
CA PRO A 46 -7.94 -15.61 12.49
C PRO A 46 -7.28 -15.40 13.86
N VAL A 47 -8.07 -15.46 14.92
CA VAL A 47 -7.59 -15.25 16.29
C VAL A 47 -7.61 -16.56 17.06
N SER A 48 -6.47 -16.95 17.63
CA SER A 48 -6.37 -18.11 18.52
C SER A 48 -5.45 -17.79 19.68
N ALA A 49 -6.01 -17.74 20.90
CA ALA A 49 -5.22 -17.50 22.10
C ALA A 49 -4.30 -18.69 22.46
N GLY A 50 -4.58 -19.89 21.94
CA GLY A 50 -3.83 -21.11 22.24
C GLY A 50 -2.75 -21.47 21.21
N ASP A 51 -2.58 -20.69 20.15
CA ASP A 51 -1.64 -21.04 19.06
C ASP A 51 -0.16 -20.99 19.47
N LEU A 52 0.18 -20.34 20.60
CA LEU A 52 1.57 -20.24 21.05
C LEU A 52 2.19 -21.59 21.44
N GLU A 53 1.40 -22.56 21.92
CA GLU A 53 1.89 -23.92 22.22
C GLU A 53 2.45 -24.60 20.96
N TRP A 54 1.77 -24.42 19.83
CA TRP A 54 2.23 -24.93 18.55
C TRP A 54 3.53 -24.26 18.12
N HIS A 55 3.67 -22.95 18.33
CA HIS A 55 4.88 -22.20 18.00
C HIS A 55 6.07 -22.63 18.88
N LEU A 56 5.85 -22.88 20.17
CA LEU A 56 6.86 -23.44 21.08
C LEU A 56 7.38 -24.78 20.57
N GLY A 57 6.49 -25.67 20.14
CA GLY A 57 6.85 -26.99 19.61
C GLY A 57 7.56 -26.97 18.26
N ARG A 58 7.54 -25.85 17.53
CA ARG A 58 8.13 -25.71 16.19
C ARG A 58 9.39 -24.86 16.13
N GLN A 59 9.92 -24.40 17.26
CA GLN A 59 11.16 -23.62 17.25
C GLN A 59 12.30 -24.41 16.60
N SER A 60 12.89 -23.84 15.54
CA SER A 60 14.04 -24.38 14.82
C SER A 60 14.91 -23.24 14.28
N THR A 61 16.05 -23.55 13.66
CA THR A 61 16.87 -22.54 12.97
C THR A 61 16.17 -21.90 11.76
N GLU A 62 15.03 -22.47 11.34
CA GLU A 62 14.23 -22.07 10.18
C GLU A 62 12.81 -21.61 10.54
N HIS A 63 12.45 -21.71 11.83
CA HIS A 63 11.17 -21.26 12.36
C HIS A 63 11.39 -20.68 13.76
N ARG A 64 11.33 -19.36 13.89
CA ARG A 64 11.52 -18.65 15.15
C ARG A 64 10.28 -17.82 15.45
N THR A 65 9.75 -17.94 16.65
CA THR A 65 8.68 -17.06 17.14
C THR A 65 9.25 -16.22 18.26
N PHE A 66 9.07 -14.92 18.14
CA PHE A 66 9.50 -13.91 19.09
C PHE A 66 8.27 -13.28 19.75
N LEU A 67 8.39 -12.99 21.04
CA LEU A 67 7.52 -12.03 21.71
C LEU A 67 8.29 -10.73 21.96
N ILE A 68 7.57 -9.63 21.78
CA ILE A 68 7.98 -8.29 22.15
C ILE A 68 7.35 -8.01 23.51
N HIS A 69 8.16 -7.74 24.50
CA HIS A 69 7.75 -7.44 25.86
C HIS A 69 7.97 -5.96 26.15
N ALA A 70 7.02 -5.32 26.85
CA ALA A 70 7.19 -3.99 27.40
C ALA A 70 8.17 -4.04 28.57
N THR A 71 9.10 -3.08 28.63
CA THR A 71 9.96 -2.91 29.82
C THR A 71 9.15 -2.40 31.01
N GLU A 72 8.15 -1.56 30.75
CA GLU A 72 7.21 -1.01 31.72
C GLU A 72 5.78 -1.38 31.29
N PRO A 73 5.24 -2.51 31.79
CA PRO A 73 3.91 -2.96 31.40
C PRO A 73 2.83 -1.99 31.87
N THR A 74 1.89 -1.67 30.98
CA THR A 74 0.66 -0.96 31.32
C THR A 74 -0.50 -1.90 31.02
N GLY A 75 -1.08 -2.53 32.03
CA GLY A 75 -2.18 -3.50 31.86
C GLY A 75 -1.88 -4.84 32.52
N GLU A 76 -2.62 -5.87 32.10
CA GLU A 76 -2.60 -7.21 32.73
C GLU A 76 -1.54 -8.15 32.17
N HIS A 77 -0.82 -7.74 31.12
CA HIS A 77 0.27 -8.49 30.50
C HIS A 77 1.32 -7.50 29.95
N ASP A 78 2.53 -8.00 29.70
CA ASP A 78 3.64 -7.24 29.13
C ASP A 78 3.84 -7.46 27.62
N ILE A 79 3.07 -8.35 26.98
CA ILE A 79 3.24 -8.69 25.56
C ILE A 79 2.73 -7.56 24.66
N VAL A 80 3.66 -6.89 23.97
CA VAL A 80 3.42 -5.83 22.98
C VAL A 80 3.07 -6.41 21.61
N GLY A 81 3.62 -7.57 21.27
CA GLY A 81 3.40 -8.22 19.98
C GLY A 81 4.08 -9.56 19.82
N LYS A 82 3.65 -10.31 18.82
CA LYS A 82 4.25 -11.57 18.37
C LYS A 82 4.82 -11.38 16.98
N VAL A 83 6.00 -11.93 16.72
CA VAL A 83 6.60 -11.99 15.38
C VAL A 83 7.07 -13.40 15.09
N ASN A 84 6.54 -13.99 14.03
CA ASN A 84 7.01 -15.25 13.47
C ASN A 84 7.98 -14.93 12.33
N VAL A 85 9.15 -15.57 12.31
CA VAL A 85 10.05 -15.64 11.16
C VAL A 85 10.14 -17.10 10.75
N SER A 86 9.54 -17.44 9.62
CA SER A 86 9.36 -18.81 9.14
C SER A 86 9.58 -18.89 7.63
N ASN A 87 9.23 -20.03 7.01
CA ASN A 87 9.42 -20.28 5.58
C ASN A 87 10.85 -19.96 5.12
N VAL A 88 11.82 -20.29 5.96
CA VAL A 88 13.22 -19.97 5.70
C VAL A 88 13.74 -20.83 4.56
N VAL A 89 14.29 -20.18 3.52
CA VAL A 89 14.99 -20.85 2.43
C VAL A 89 16.48 -20.50 2.52
N ARG A 90 17.31 -21.51 2.80
CA ARG A 90 18.76 -21.39 2.90
C ARG A 90 19.44 -21.40 1.52
N GLY A 91 20.78 -21.42 1.51
CA GLY A 91 21.58 -21.51 0.29
C GLY A 91 21.71 -20.16 -0.40
N ARG A 92 21.27 -20.05 -1.66
CA ARG A 92 21.41 -18.82 -2.45
C ARG A 92 20.37 -17.76 -2.16
N PHE A 93 19.25 -18.12 -1.52
CA PHE A 93 18.19 -17.16 -1.22
C PHE A 93 18.35 -16.51 0.16
N GLN A 94 18.69 -17.31 1.19
CA GLN A 94 18.82 -16.86 2.60
C GLN A 94 17.68 -15.92 3.02
N ASN A 95 16.45 -16.33 2.74
CA ASN A 95 15.26 -15.54 3.01
C ASN A 95 14.44 -16.15 4.16
N GLY A 96 13.60 -15.34 4.80
CA GLY A 96 12.50 -15.80 5.64
C GLY A 96 11.28 -14.90 5.51
N THR A 97 10.09 -15.45 5.72
CA THR A 97 8.83 -14.71 5.73
C THR A 97 8.42 -14.39 7.17
N MET A 98 7.92 -13.18 7.37
CA MET A 98 7.41 -12.71 8.63
C MET A 98 5.88 -12.65 8.66
N GLY A 99 5.32 -13.06 9.80
CA GLY A 99 3.94 -12.78 10.19
C GLY A 99 3.93 -12.19 11.59
N TYR A 100 3.06 -11.23 11.87
CA TYR A 100 3.10 -10.54 13.14
C TYR A 100 1.75 -9.96 13.57
N ASP A 101 1.59 -9.82 14.88
CA ASP A 101 0.42 -9.25 15.53
C ASP A 101 0.88 -8.28 16.63
N ALA A 102 0.18 -7.16 16.77
CA ALA A 102 0.40 -6.18 17.82
C ALA A 102 -0.77 -6.23 18.80
N TYR A 103 -0.49 -6.21 20.10
CA TYR A 103 -1.49 -6.41 21.13
C TYR A 103 -1.79 -5.11 21.89
N ASP A 104 -3.04 -4.99 22.32
CA ASP A 104 -3.48 -3.96 23.25
C ASP A 104 -2.91 -4.20 24.65
N PRO A 105 -2.71 -3.14 25.45
CA PRO A 105 -2.99 -1.74 25.13
C PRO A 105 -1.81 -1.02 24.44
N TYR A 106 -0.79 -1.76 23.99
CA TYR A 106 0.46 -1.22 23.44
C TYR A 106 0.36 -0.83 21.97
N ALA A 107 -0.60 -1.40 21.24
CA ALA A 107 -0.87 -1.09 19.84
C ALA A 107 -1.03 0.43 19.61
N GLY A 108 -0.38 0.96 18.57
CA GLY A 108 -0.44 2.38 18.22
C GLY A 108 0.51 3.30 19.00
N ARG A 109 1.30 2.79 19.95
CA ARG A 109 2.25 3.59 20.76
C ARG A 109 3.71 3.56 20.27
N GLY A 110 3.93 3.01 19.08
CA GLY A 110 5.26 2.84 18.48
C GLY A 110 6.12 1.71 19.07
N MET A 111 5.71 1.09 20.19
CA MET A 111 6.46 0.02 20.86
C MET A 111 6.59 -1.23 19.99
N PHE A 112 5.52 -1.60 19.26
CA PHE A 112 5.58 -2.72 18.32
C PHE A 112 6.61 -2.50 17.20
N ALA A 113 6.67 -1.30 16.62
CA ALA A 113 7.64 -0.98 15.58
C ALA A 113 9.09 -1.02 16.10
N GLU A 114 9.30 -0.60 17.35
CA GLU A 114 10.59 -0.74 18.04
C GLU A 114 10.97 -2.21 18.21
N GLY A 115 10.06 -3.06 18.69
CA GLY A 115 10.31 -4.50 18.85
C GLY A 115 10.51 -5.23 17.52
N LEU A 116 9.72 -4.91 16.49
CA LEU A 116 9.89 -5.50 15.17
C LEU A 116 11.26 -5.14 14.57
N ARG A 117 11.79 -3.93 14.81
CA ARG A 117 13.15 -3.56 14.42
C ARG A 117 14.19 -4.45 15.08
N LEU A 118 14.03 -4.77 16.36
CA LEU A 118 14.93 -5.70 17.07
C LEU A 118 14.85 -7.11 16.47
N VAL A 119 13.65 -7.60 16.15
CA VAL A 119 13.47 -8.93 15.53
C VAL A 119 14.12 -9.00 14.14
N VAL A 120 13.95 -7.98 13.30
CA VAL A 120 14.63 -7.91 11.98
C VAL A 120 16.15 -7.87 12.15
N GLY A 121 16.66 -7.15 13.16
CA GLY A 121 18.06 -7.18 13.54
C GLY A 121 18.55 -8.60 13.88
N LEU A 122 17.78 -9.36 14.68
CA LEU A 122 18.10 -10.77 15.00
C LEU A 122 17.97 -11.69 13.77
N ALA A 123 17.06 -11.40 12.85
CA ALA A 123 16.93 -12.16 11.61
C ALA A 123 18.20 -12.04 10.74
N PHE A 124 18.81 -10.86 10.70
CA PHE A 124 20.02 -10.58 9.93
C PHE A 124 21.33 -10.80 10.68
N ALA A 125 21.31 -10.86 12.01
CA ALA A 125 22.51 -11.13 12.78
C ALA A 125 23.12 -12.49 12.41
N GLY A 126 24.45 -12.56 12.42
CA GLY A 126 25.21 -13.73 11.96
C GLY A 126 24.93 -15.00 12.74
N ALA A 127 25.40 -16.13 12.20
CA ALA A 127 25.19 -17.44 12.82
C ALA A 127 25.67 -17.45 14.28
N GLY A 128 24.82 -17.96 15.18
CA GLY A 128 25.06 -17.99 16.63
C GLY A 128 24.60 -16.73 17.38
N GLN A 129 24.43 -15.60 16.70
CA GLN A 129 23.85 -14.36 17.26
C GLN A 129 22.43 -14.08 16.76
N GLY A 130 22.03 -14.72 15.66
CA GLY A 130 20.76 -14.53 14.99
C GLY A 130 20.39 -15.68 14.07
N MET A 131 19.57 -15.37 13.07
CA MET A 131 19.09 -16.34 12.08
C MET A 131 19.94 -16.40 10.80
N ASP A 132 20.92 -15.50 10.66
CA ASP A 132 21.81 -15.37 9.51
C ASP A 132 21.09 -15.28 8.15
N LEU A 133 20.00 -14.52 8.08
CA LEU A 133 19.27 -14.29 6.84
C LEU A 133 19.87 -13.12 6.05
N HIS A 134 19.80 -13.19 4.73
CA HIS A 134 20.06 -12.08 3.85
C HIS A 134 18.81 -11.19 3.69
N ARG A 135 17.61 -11.78 3.73
CA ARG A 135 16.37 -11.10 3.39
C ARG A 135 15.23 -11.53 4.30
N VAL A 136 14.34 -10.59 4.63
CA VAL A 136 13.06 -10.91 5.25
C VAL A 136 11.92 -10.27 4.47
N GLU A 137 10.82 -11.01 4.36
CA GLU A 137 9.61 -10.61 3.63
C GLU A 137 8.43 -10.50 4.59
N ALA A 138 7.47 -9.64 4.31
CA ALA A 138 6.20 -9.56 5.03
C ALA A 138 5.09 -9.23 4.04
N ASN A 139 4.00 -9.99 4.09
CA ASN A 139 2.88 -9.82 3.16
C ASN A 139 1.69 -9.23 3.90
N VAL A 140 1.10 -8.17 3.36
CA VAL A 140 0.07 -7.38 4.05
C VAL A 140 -1.16 -7.25 3.16
N ARG A 141 -2.35 -7.56 3.70
CA ARG A 141 -3.61 -7.36 2.97
C ARG A 141 -3.76 -5.90 2.51
N PRO A 142 -4.15 -5.64 1.24
CA PRO A 142 -4.54 -4.30 0.80
C PRO A 142 -5.59 -3.71 1.74
N GLY A 143 -5.46 -2.43 2.05
CA GLY A 143 -6.31 -1.73 3.02
C GLY A 143 -5.83 -1.81 4.48
N ASN A 144 -4.93 -2.73 4.84
CA ASN A 144 -4.31 -2.72 6.17
C ASN A 144 -3.20 -1.66 6.26
N THR A 145 -3.61 -0.40 6.26
CA THR A 145 -2.73 0.78 6.21
C THR A 145 -1.78 0.86 7.41
N ARG A 146 -2.21 0.34 8.57
CA ARG A 146 -1.40 0.31 9.80
C ARG A 146 -0.22 -0.65 9.68
N SER A 147 -0.46 -1.90 9.30
CA SER A 147 0.61 -2.90 9.09
C SER A 147 1.57 -2.48 7.98
N ALA A 148 1.04 -2.02 6.84
CA ALA A 148 1.87 -1.48 5.76
C ALA A 148 2.67 -0.23 6.20
N GLY A 149 2.09 0.61 7.06
CA GLY A 149 2.77 1.78 7.64
C GLY A 149 3.94 1.41 8.56
N VAL A 150 3.79 0.35 9.37
CA VAL A 150 4.89 -0.17 10.19
C VAL A 150 6.03 -0.68 9.32
N LEU A 151 5.75 -1.46 8.28
CA LEU A 151 6.80 -1.97 7.38
C LEU A 151 7.57 -0.82 6.72
N ARG A 152 6.84 0.17 6.20
CA ARG A 152 7.46 1.37 5.61
C ARG A 152 8.28 2.20 6.60
N SER A 153 7.84 2.29 7.86
CA SER A 153 8.61 3.00 8.91
C SER A 153 9.88 2.26 9.33
N LEU A 154 10.00 0.99 8.97
CA LEU A 154 11.21 0.18 9.11
C LEU A 154 12.01 0.10 7.79
N GLY A 155 11.56 0.76 6.72
CA GLY A 155 12.24 0.79 5.42
C GLY A 155 11.98 -0.40 4.50
N PHE A 156 10.99 -1.26 4.80
CA PHE A 156 10.59 -2.35 3.91
C PHE A 156 9.93 -1.81 2.65
N ARG A 157 10.47 -2.17 1.48
CA ARG A 157 9.92 -1.77 0.18
C ARG A 157 8.80 -2.68 -0.28
N ARG A 158 7.73 -2.10 -0.83
CA ARG A 158 6.71 -2.87 -1.55
C ARG A 158 7.27 -3.30 -2.89
N GLU A 159 7.35 -4.60 -3.13
CA GLU A 159 7.91 -5.19 -4.35
C GLU A 159 6.85 -5.82 -5.26
N GLY A 160 5.64 -6.07 -4.76
CA GLY A 160 4.61 -6.68 -5.59
C GLY A 160 3.23 -6.76 -4.96
N HIS A 161 2.33 -7.36 -5.72
CA HIS A 161 0.96 -7.68 -5.36
C HIS A 161 0.69 -9.14 -5.69
N ILE A 162 0.24 -9.90 -4.70
CA ILE A 162 0.00 -11.34 -4.77
C ILE A 162 -1.51 -11.57 -4.65
N ARG A 163 -2.13 -12.00 -5.76
CA ARG A 163 -3.56 -12.33 -5.79
C ARG A 163 -3.85 -13.62 -5.05
N SER A 164 -4.97 -13.68 -4.33
CA SER A 164 -5.47 -14.89 -3.66
C SER A 164 -4.41 -15.62 -2.83
N MET A 165 -3.60 -14.87 -2.07
CA MET A 165 -2.43 -15.42 -1.39
C MET A 165 -2.79 -16.31 -0.20
N LEU A 166 -3.68 -15.86 0.68
CA LEU A 166 -4.03 -16.57 1.92
C LEU A 166 -5.54 -16.78 2.04
N LEU A 167 -5.93 -17.98 2.44
CA LEU A 167 -7.29 -18.30 2.85
C LEU A 167 -7.50 -17.82 4.29
N LEU A 168 -8.31 -16.79 4.48
CA LEU A 168 -8.49 -16.14 5.79
C LEU A 168 -9.97 -15.94 6.12
N GLU A 169 -10.30 -16.29 7.36
CA GLU A 169 -11.50 -15.82 8.08
C GLU A 169 -11.12 -14.52 8.80
N SER A 170 -11.88 -13.44 8.57
CA SER A 170 -11.58 -12.14 9.18
C SER A 170 -12.79 -11.21 9.13
N GLY A 171 -12.99 -10.39 10.17
CA GLY A 171 -14.03 -9.37 10.19
C GLY A 171 -15.45 -9.93 10.21
N GLY A 172 -15.63 -11.16 10.71
CA GLY A 172 -16.92 -11.87 10.70
C GLY A 172 -17.28 -12.50 9.34
N GLU A 173 -16.44 -12.34 8.32
CA GLU A 173 -16.64 -12.92 6.99
C GLU A 173 -16.13 -14.37 6.94
N PRO A 174 -16.74 -15.24 6.11
CA PRO A 174 -16.28 -16.61 5.91
C PRO A 174 -14.88 -16.67 5.28
N ALA A 175 -14.26 -17.84 5.38
CA ALA A 175 -12.94 -18.09 4.81
C ALA A 175 -12.96 -17.82 3.30
N GLN A 176 -12.10 -16.90 2.84
CA GLN A 176 -11.90 -16.64 1.42
C GLN A 176 -10.44 -16.34 1.13
N TRP A 177 -10.02 -16.60 -0.10
CA TRP A 177 -8.70 -16.20 -0.56
C TRP A 177 -8.63 -14.68 -0.64
N ARG A 178 -7.59 -14.10 -0.01
CA ARG A 178 -7.38 -12.65 0.09
C ARG A 178 -6.05 -12.27 -0.57
N ASP A 179 -6.09 -11.19 -1.33
CA ASP A 179 -4.89 -10.57 -1.91
C ASP A 179 -3.97 -9.98 -0.84
N HIS A 180 -2.68 -9.91 -1.13
CA HIS A 180 -1.66 -9.34 -0.26
C HIS A 180 -0.65 -8.53 -1.09
N ASP A 181 -0.19 -7.41 -0.55
CA ASP A 181 0.97 -6.69 -1.05
C ASP A 181 2.24 -7.25 -0.40
N ALA A 182 3.26 -7.51 -1.22
CA ALA A 182 4.53 -8.09 -0.79
C ALA A 182 5.53 -6.98 -0.45
N TYR A 183 6.07 -7.04 0.77
CA TYR A 183 7.09 -6.12 1.26
C TYR A 183 8.36 -6.88 1.65
N ALA A 184 9.52 -6.26 1.46
CA ALA A 184 10.77 -6.86 1.89
C ALA A 184 11.84 -5.84 2.23
N VAL A 185 12.85 -6.31 2.96
CA VAL A 185 14.12 -5.62 3.21
C VAL A 185 15.23 -6.67 3.25
N HIS A 186 16.45 -6.26 2.90
CA HIS A 186 17.61 -7.15 2.96
C HIS A 186 18.73 -6.56 3.82
N ARG A 187 19.64 -7.44 4.28
CA ARG A 187 20.72 -7.15 5.22
C ARG A 187 21.56 -5.94 4.79
N GLY A 188 21.87 -5.84 3.49
CA GLY A 188 22.65 -4.71 2.95
C GLY A 188 22.00 -3.34 3.10
N GLU A 189 20.69 -3.28 3.35
CA GLU A 189 19.96 -2.04 3.60
C GLU A 189 19.70 -1.83 5.10
N TRP A 190 20.04 -2.78 5.98
CA TRP A 190 19.62 -2.74 7.38
C TRP A 190 20.68 -2.13 8.32
N PRO A 191 20.32 -1.17 9.20
CA PRO A 191 19.00 -0.55 9.37
C PRO A 191 18.57 0.32 8.18
N ALA A 192 17.34 0.12 7.69
CA ALA A 192 16.84 0.81 6.51
C ALA A 192 16.19 2.15 6.84
N THR A 193 16.14 3.02 5.83
CA THR A 193 15.55 4.36 5.97
C THR A 193 14.03 4.30 5.81
N PRO A 194 13.26 4.90 6.75
CA PRO A 194 11.81 5.03 6.62
C PRO A 194 11.42 5.78 5.34
N TYR A 195 10.27 5.43 4.74
CA TYR A 195 9.73 6.19 3.61
C TYR A 195 8.20 6.27 3.65
N ALA A 196 7.62 7.30 3.04
CA ALA A 196 6.19 7.39 2.85
C ALA A 196 5.76 6.56 1.64
N ALA A 197 4.55 5.98 1.66
CA ALA A 197 4.02 5.32 0.47
C ALA A 197 4.07 6.30 -0.71
N HIS A 198 4.71 5.90 -1.81
CA HIS A 198 4.66 6.67 -3.04
C HIS A 198 3.19 6.73 -3.47
N ARG A 199 2.58 7.92 -3.33
CA ARG A 199 1.29 8.18 -3.97
C ARG A 199 1.64 8.47 -5.44
N PRO A 200 1.16 7.65 -6.39
CA PRO A 200 1.35 8.00 -7.79
C PRO A 200 0.79 9.42 -8.00
N ALA A 201 1.51 10.25 -8.75
CA ALA A 201 1.00 11.56 -9.12
C ALA A 201 -0.38 11.38 -9.76
N ARG A 202 -1.42 11.93 -9.13
CA ARG A 202 -2.76 11.92 -9.69
C ARG A 202 -2.73 12.85 -10.89
N MET A 203 -3.19 12.38 -12.05
CA MET A 203 -3.26 13.19 -13.27
C MET A 203 -4.71 13.58 -13.52
N ALA A 204 -4.97 14.87 -13.66
CA ALA A 204 -6.25 15.35 -14.17
C ALA A 204 -6.04 15.90 -15.58
N LEU A 205 -6.93 15.54 -16.50
CA LEU A 205 -6.96 16.06 -17.86
C LEU A 205 -8.35 16.60 -18.13
N LEU A 206 -8.47 17.86 -18.55
CA LEU A 206 -9.74 18.43 -18.97
C LEU A 206 -9.83 18.39 -20.50
N VAL A 207 -10.79 17.66 -21.06
CA VAL A 207 -11.13 17.69 -22.48
C VAL A 207 -12.41 18.49 -22.63
N SER A 208 -12.29 19.73 -23.11
CA SER A 208 -13.38 20.68 -23.20
C SER A 208 -13.18 21.75 -24.27
N ASP A 209 -14.26 22.07 -24.99
CA ASP A 209 -14.36 23.23 -25.87
C ASP A 209 -15.21 24.33 -25.22
N PHE A 210 -14.56 25.31 -24.57
CA PHE A 210 -15.26 26.42 -23.93
C PHE A 210 -15.88 27.39 -24.94
N GLY A 211 -17.20 27.55 -24.90
CA GLY A 211 -17.93 28.51 -25.74
C GLY A 211 -17.93 28.19 -27.24
N ALA A 212 -17.63 26.96 -27.64
CA ALA A 212 -17.93 26.50 -29.00
C ALA A 212 -19.44 26.21 -29.11
N PRO A 213 -20.10 26.59 -30.23
CA PRO A 213 -21.47 26.15 -30.47
C PRO A 213 -21.50 24.62 -30.44
N ASP A 214 -22.51 24.08 -29.77
CA ASP A 214 -22.71 22.66 -29.49
C ASP A 214 -22.23 21.75 -30.63
N ARG A 215 -20.98 21.28 -30.50
CA ARG A 215 -20.49 20.14 -31.27
C ARG A 215 -20.89 18.90 -30.48
N SER A 216 -22.19 18.70 -30.33
CA SER A 216 -22.77 17.46 -29.84
C SER A 216 -22.41 16.36 -30.83
N GLY A 217 -21.25 15.73 -30.64
CA GLY A 217 -20.85 14.63 -31.49
C GLY A 217 -19.35 14.39 -31.53
N SER A 218 -18.92 13.41 -30.74
CA SER A 218 -17.87 12.47 -31.13
C SER A 218 -16.45 13.01 -31.38
N SER A 219 -15.81 13.61 -30.38
CA SER A 219 -14.37 13.34 -30.30
C SER A 219 -14.26 12.07 -29.47
N GLY A 220 -13.96 10.91 -30.07
CA GLY A 220 -13.58 9.72 -29.32
C GLY A 220 -12.27 9.90 -28.52
N LEU A 221 -11.79 11.15 -28.43
CA LEU A 221 -10.49 11.53 -27.94
C LEU A 221 -10.43 11.43 -26.41
N ALA A 222 -11.43 11.90 -25.66
CA ALA A 222 -11.41 11.76 -24.21
C ALA A 222 -11.47 10.28 -23.78
N PRO A 223 -12.35 9.41 -24.35
CA PRO A 223 -12.28 7.97 -24.11
C PRO A 223 -10.95 7.34 -24.54
N ALA A 224 -10.40 7.71 -25.70
CA ALA A 224 -9.13 7.16 -26.17
C ALA A 224 -7.94 7.59 -25.31
N LEU A 225 -7.92 8.84 -24.84
CA LEU A 225 -6.89 9.35 -23.91
C LEU A 225 -7.04 8.74 -22.53
N ALA A 226 -8.26 8.55 -22.04
CA ALA A 226 -8.51 7.83 -20.79
C ALA A 226 -7.93 6.41 -20.85
N ALA A 227 -8.17 5.69 -21.96
CA ALA A 227 -7.61 4.37 -22.19
C ALA A 227 -6.07 4.39 -22.29
N GLU A 228 -5.49 5.28 -23.09
CA GLU A 228 -4.03 5.39 -23.31
C GLU A 228 -3.27 5.84 -22.05
N LEU A 229 -3.88 6.71 -21.23
CA LEU A 229 -3.31 7.20 -19.98
C LEU A 229 -3.50 6.23 -18.81
N GLY A 230 -4.43 5.28 -18.94
CA GLY A 230 -4.85 4.40 -17.84
C GLY A 230 -5.63 5.16 -16.75
N LEU A 231 -6.43 6.15 -17.16
CA LEU A 231 -7.21 7.02 -16.28
C LEU A 231 -8.72 6.75 -16.43
N PRO A 232 -9.51 6.84 -15.34
CA PRO A 232 -10.96 6.88 -15.43
C PRO A 232 -11.45 8.06 -16.29
N LEU A 233 -12.50 7.85 -17.08
CA LEU A 233 -13.22 8.90 -17.80
C LEU A 233 -14.42 9.38 -16.97
N PHE A 234 -14.57 10.69 -16.83
CA PHE A 234 -15.70 11.34 -16.19
C PHE A 234 -16.40 12.27 -17.19
N PRO A 235 -17.33 11.74 -18.01
CA PRO A 235 -18.03 12.53 -19.00
C PRO A 235 -19.22 13.24 -18.36
N ARG A 236 -19.32 14.56 -18.53
CA ARG A 236 -20.43 15.40 -18.04
C ARG A 236 -21.80 14.95 -18.56
N ALA A 237 -21.83 14.28 -19.73
CA ALA A 237 -23.06 13.71 -20.28
C ALA A 237 -23.67 12.58 -19.41
N VAL A 238 -22.86 11.96 -18.54
CA VAL A 238 -23.26 10.85 -17.66
C VAL A 238 -23.11 11.20 -16.19
N VAL A 239 -22.13 12.04 -15.85
CA VAL A 239 -21.80 12.45 -14.49
C VAL A 239 -22.34 13.85 -14.22
N PRO A 240 -23.30 14.02 -13.28
CA PRO A 240 -23.79 15.32 -12.86
C PRO A 240 -22.67 16.26 -12.37
N ASP A 241 -22.86 17.57 -12.57
CA ASP A 241 -21.87 18.61 -12.26
C ASP A 241 -21.46 18.65 -10.78
N ASP A 242 -22.37 18.30 -9.86
CA ASP A 242 -22.14 18.20 -8.42
C ASP A 242 -21.29 16.97 -8.04
N ALA A 243 -21.53 15.83 -8.69
CA ALA A 243 -20.79 14.58 -8.45
C ALA A 243 -19.43 14.51 -9.17
N LEU A 244 -19.25 15.27 -10.25
CA LEU A 244 -18.06 15.23 -11.11
C LEU A 244 -16.75 15.40 -10.33
N TRP A 245 -16.71 16.42 -9.48
CA TRP A 245 -15.50 16.78 -8.72
C TRP A 245 -15.25 15.82 -7.56
N GLU A 246 -16.30 15.29 -6.95
CA GLU A 246 -16.20 14.29 -5.88
C GLU A 246 -15.63 12.98 -6.40
N LEU A 247 -16.09 12.52 -7.57
CA LEU A 247 -15.56 11.31 -8.22
C LEU A 247 -14.10 11.50 -8.64
N LEU A 248 -13.75 12.67 -9.18
CA LEU A 248 -12.36 12.99 -9.50
C LEU A 248 -11.49 13.04 -8.23
N ALA A 249 -12.01 13.60 -7.13
CA ALA A 249 -11.36 13.65 -5.82
C ALA A 249 -11.09 12.25 -5.25
N ALA A 250 -12.06 11.34 -5.38
CA ALA A 250 -11.98 9.97 -4.89
C ALA A 250 -11.06 9.08 -5.73
N SER A 251 -10.79 9.45 -6.99
CA SER A 251 -9.94 8.63 -7.86
C SER A 251 -8.48 8.60 -7.40
N PRO A 252 -7.91 7.41 -7.14
CA PRO A 252 -6.53 7.26 -6.67
C PRO A 252 -5.48 7.60 -7.73
N VAL A 253 -5.87 7.66 -9.01
CA VAL A 253 -5.00 7.96 -10.15
C VAL A 253 -5.35 9.28 -10.85
N GLY A 254 -6.44 9.93 -10.45
CA GLY A 254 -7.00 11.09 -11.15
C GLY A 254 -7.97 10.69 -12.26
N GLY A 255 -8.08 11.45 -13.35
CA GLY A 255 -9.06 11.16 -14.39
C GLY A 255 -9.04 12.12 -15.57
N VAL A 256 -9.72 11.71 -16.63
CA VAL A 256 -10.06 12.55 -17.77
C VAL A 256 -11.47 13.07 -17.57
N VAL A 257 -11.62 14.38 -17.42
CA VAL A 257 -12.92 15.06 -17.34
C VAL A 257 -13.30 15.53 -18.73
N GLU A 258 -14.42 15.05 -19.26
CA GLU A 258 -14.93 15.45 -20.58
C GLU A 258 -16.20 16.28 -20.42
N GLY A 259 -16.27 17.44 -21.05
CA GLY A 259 -17.51 18.23 -21.07
C GLY A 259 -17.42 19.51 -21.88
N VAL A 260 -18.57 20.01 -22.32
CA VAL A 260 -18.71 21.32 -22.96
C VAL A 260 -19.30 22.27 -21.92
N TRP A 261 -18.59 23.36 -21.63
CA TRP A 261 -19.06 24.41 -20.73
C TRP A 261 -19.15 25.75 -21.46
N PRO A 262 -20.13 26.60 -21.11
CA PRO A 262 -20.14 27.96 -21.60
C PRO A 262 -18.98 28.76 -20.96
N ARG A 263 -18.57 29.88 -21.56
CA ARG A 263 -17.36 30.61 -21.11
C ARG A 263 -17.47 31.10 -19.68
N GLU A 264 -18.67 31.51 -19.27
CA GLU A 264 -18.99 31.95 -17.92
C GLU A 264 -18.79 30.87 -16.84
N ALA A 265 -18.75 29.59 -17.22
CA ALA A 265 -18.54 28.47 -16.28
C ALA A 265 -17.05 28.14 -16.03
N GLU A 266 -16.10 28.95 -16.53
CA GLU A 266 -14.67 28.73 -16.28
C GLU A 266 -14.32 28.77 -14.78
N ALA A 267 -14.92 29.70 -14.03
CA ALA A 267 -14.72 29.79 -12.58
C ALA A 267 -15.18 28.51 -11.87
N PHE A 268 -16.38 28.01 -12.23
CA PHE A 268 -16.94 26.77 -11.70
C PHE A 268 -16.01 25.56 -11.92
N VAL A 269 -15.45 25.42 -13.13
CA VAL A 269 -14.53 24.32 -13.45
C VAL A 269 -13.22 24.44 -12.66
N ARG A 270 -12.67 25.65 -12.52
CA ARG A 270 -11.45 25.89 -11.72
C ARG A 270 -11.67 25.55 -10.25
N GLU A 271 -12.77 26.00 -9.66
CA GLU A 271 -13.13 25.69 -8.27
C GLU A 271 -13.39 24.19 -8.07
N GLY A 272 -13.99 23.52 -9.06
CA GLY A 272 -14.18 22.08 -9.08
C GLY A 272 -12.87 21.29 -9.03
N LEU A 273 -11.91 21.65 -9.90
CA LEU A 273 -10.57 21.05 -9.90
C LEU A 273 -9.83 21.25 -8.56
N GLN A 274 -9.94 22.46 -7.97
CA GLN A 274 -9.36 22.74 -6.64
C GLN A 274 -9.98 21.85 -5.56
N ARG A 275 -11.32 21.71 -5.54
CA ARG A 275 -12.01 20.81 -4.61
C ARG A 275 -11.59 19.35 -4.78
N ALA A 276 -11.27 18.94 -6.00
CA ALA A 276 -10.74 17.60 -6.29
C ALA A 276 -9.26 17.39 -5.93
N GLY A 277 -8.60 18.45 -5.45
CA GLY A 277 -7.20 18.46 -5.02
C GLY A 277 -6.19 18.66 -6.15
N PHE A 278 -6.59 19.30 -7.25
CA PHE A 278 -5.72 19.66 -8.37
C PHE A 278 -5.52 21.17 -8.44
N ASP A 279 -4.32 21.61 -8.83
CA ASP A 279 -4.08 22.99 -9.19
C ASP A 279 -4.57 23.26 -10.62
N PRO A 280 -5.62 24.07 -10.84
CA PRO A 280 -6.17 24.30 -12.17
C PRO A 280 -5.20 24.99 -13.13
N ALA A 281 -4.13 25.63 -12.62
CA ALA A 281 -3.13 26.28 -13.46
C ALA A 281 -2.22 25.29 -14.19
N VAL A 282 -2.09 24.06 -13.68
CA VAL A 282 -1.21 23.02 -14.25
C VAL A 282 -1.99 21.85 -14.85
N VAL A 283 -3.31 21.79 -14.66
CA VAL A 283 -4.16 20.77 -15.29
C VAL A 283 -4.22 21.03 -16.80
N PRO A 284 -3.73 20.10 -17.65
CA PRO A 284 -3.83 20.25 -19.09
C PRO A 284 -5.28 20.38 -19.55
N ARG A 285 -5.54 21.40 -20.38
CA ARG A 285 -6.84 21.64 -21.00
C ARG A 285 -6.72 21.37 -22.49
N LEU A 286 -7.52 20.44 -23.01
CA LEU A 286 -7.53 20.06 -24.41
C LEU A 286 -8.88 20.38 -25.03
N ARG A 287 -8.84 20.85 -26.25
CA ARG A 287 -10.01 21.01 -27.11
C ARG A 287 -10.40 19.65 -27.71
N GLY A 288 -11.62 19.54 -28.22
CA GLY A 288 -12.12 18.31 -28.87
C GLY A 288 -11.32 17.91 -30.12
N ASP A 289 -10.50 18.82 -30.65
CA ASP A 289 -9.59 18.59 -31.77
C ASP A 289 -8.16 18.20 -31.34
N GLY A 290 -7.93 17.96 -30.05
CA GLY A 290 -6.65 17.52 -29.49
C GLY A 290 -5.58 18.59 -29.33
N ARG A 291 -5.89 19.86 -29.62
CA ARG A 291 -5.01 20.98 -29.28
C ARG A 291 -5.15 21.37 -27.81
N PHE A 292 -4.05 21.79 -27.22
CA PHE A 292 -4.08 22.34 -25.87
C PHE A 292 -4.67 23.74 -25.90
N ALA A 293 -5.35 24.15 -24.83
CA ALA A 293 -5.98 25.47 -24.74
C ALA A 293 -4.95 26.61 -24.96
N ASP A 294 -3.71 26.38 -24.52
CA ASP A 294 -2.57 27.30 -24.60
C ASP A 294 -1.69 27.08 -25.84
N ASP A 295 -2.07 26.18 -26.77
CA ASP A 295 -1.32 26.02 -28.02
C ASP A 295 -1.39 27.33 -28.84
N PRO A 296 -0.26 27.77 -29.45
CA PRO A 296 -0.25 28.95 -30.30
C PRO A 296 -1.14 28.75 -31.55
N PRO A 297 -1.54 29.83 -32.24
CA PRO A 297 -2.37 29.75 -33.45
C PRO A 297 -1.78 28.83 -34.53
N ASP A 298 -0.45 28.83 -34.68
CA ASP A 298 0.32 27.98 -35.61
C ASP A 298 0.78 26.66 -34.98
N GLY A 299 0.12 26.22 -33.91
CA GLY A 299 0.40 24.99 -33.20
C GLY A 299 0.14 23.72 -34.03
N PRO A 300 0.28 22.53 -33.42
CA PRO A 300 0.11 21.27 -34.12
C PRO A 300 -1.27 21.19 -34.79
N ALA A 301 -1.30 20.60 -35.98
CA ALA A 301 -2.53 20.44 -36.75
C ALA A 301 -3.62 19.72 -35.91
N PRO A 302 -4.88 20.17 -35.99
CA PRO A 302 -5.97 19.56 -35.26
C PRO A 302 -6.14 18.09 -35.66
N ILE A 303 -6.43 17.24 -34.68
CA ILE A 303 -6.85 15.87 -34.93
C ILE A 303 -8.24 15.95 -35.58
N GLY A 304 -8.35 15.38 -36.79
CA GLY A 304 -9.57 15.49 -37.59
C GLY A 304 -10.79 14.93 -36.85
N VAL A 305 -11.77 15.79 -36.58
CA VAL A 305 -12.98 15.48 -35.80
C VAL A 305 -13.95 14.53 -36.54
N SER A 306 -13.71 14.24 -37.82
CA SER A 306 -14.57 13.43 -38.70
C SER A 306 -13.91 12.16 -39.27
N ALA A 307 -12.62 11.92 -38.99
CA ALA A 307 -11.91 10.71 -39.40
C ALA A 307 -11.65 9.84 -38.17
N ALA A 308 -11.59 8.51 -38.35
CA ALA A 308 -11.26 7.61 -37.24
C ALA A 308 -9.95 8.04 -36.56
N LEU A 309 -9.99 8.24 -35.24
CA LEU A 309 -8.82 8.66 -34.45
C LEU A 309 -7.69 7.64 -34.65
N ARG A 310 -6.56 8.09 -35.19
CA ARG A 310 -5.39 7.22 -35.36
C ARG A 310 -4.75 7.02 -33.99
N PRO A 311 -4.38 5.79 -33.60
CA PRO A 311 -3.70 5.53 -32.33
C PRO A 311 -2.47 6.40 -32.12
N SER A 312 -1.70 6.69 -33.18
CA SER A 312 -0.51 7.55 -33.10
C SER A 312 -0.83 9.00 -32.73
N ASP A 313 -1.98 9.54 -33.12
CA ASP A 313 -2.40 10.89 -32.73
C ASP A 313 -2.76 10.93 -31.24
N VAL A 314 -3.43 9.88 -30.73
CA VAL A 314 -3.79 9.72 -29.31
C VAL A 314 -2.52 9.56 -28.47
N SER A 315 -1.61 8.67 -28.84
CA SER A 315 -0.34 8.47 -28.11
C SER A 315 0.50 9.74 -28.08
N ARG A 316 0.57 10.50 -29.19
CA ARG A 316 1.30 11.78 -29.22
C ARG A 316 0.71 12.78 -28.23
N VAL A 317 -0.61 12.89 -28.15
CA VAL A 317 -1.28 13.77 -27.19
C VAL A 317 -1.09 13.27 -25.76
N ALA A 318 -1.25 11.97 -25.51
CA ALA A 318 -1.03 11.36 -24.20
C ALA A 318 0.40 11.57 -23.68
N LEU A 319 1.42 11.50 -24.56
CA LEU A 319 2.80 11.80 -24.21
C LEU A 319 2.98 13.27 -23.79
N ARG A 320 2.33 14.23 -24.48
CA ARG A 320 2.33 15.65 -24.07
C ARG A 320 1.64 15.84 -22.72
N VAL A 321 0.52 15.15 -22.48
CA VAL A 321 -0.17 15.19 -21.18
C VAL A 321 0.75 14.66 -20.08
N ARG A 322 1.40 13.51 -20.27
CA ARG A 322 2.35 12.94 -19.29
C ARG A 322 3.52 13.87 -19.01
N ALA A 323 4.04 14.55 -20.03
CA ALA A 323 5.13 15.52 -19.88
C ALA A 323 4.74 16.74 -19.03
N ALA A 324 3.45 17.11 -18.96
CA ALA A 324 2.98 18.18 -18.09
C ALA A 324 2.99 17.81 -16.59
N PHE A 325 3.14 16.52 -16.27
CA PHE A 325 3.17 15.98 -14.91
C PHE A 325 4.54 15.40 -14.51
N ALA A 326 5.55 15.49 -15.39
CA ALA A 326 6.92 15.03 -15.15
C ALA A 326 7.80 16.16 -14.61
#